data_AF-A0A0Q4B026-F1
#
_entry.id   AF-A0A0Q4B026-F1
#
_cell.length_a   1.000
_cell.length_b   1.000
_cell.length_c   1.000
_cell.angle_alpha   90.00
_cell.angle_beta   90.00
_cell.angle_gamma   90.00
#
_symmetry.space_group_name_H-M   'P 1'
#
loop_
_entity.id
_entity.type
_entity.pdbx_description
1 polymer ?
#
loop_
_entity_poly.entity_id
_entity_poly.type
_entity_poly.pdbx_seq_one_letter_code
_entity_poly.pdbx_strand_id
1 'polypeptide(L)'
;MRCPNCGHENPEGTLFCEECDWRIDQAVRMKLGVNSVYLAYISLALGAVAAIASFAGFGIAGVPLGAVGMFLGGYCLTAVRMSGIKGRVKTTLMVMVAVAIILSILGFIYGLTVL
;
A
#
# COMPACT_ATOMS: atom_id res chain seq x y z
N MET A 1 9.09 -13.05 -29.48
CA MET A 1 8.91 -12.11 -28.36
C MET A 1 7.64 -12.41 -27.60
N ARG A 2 7.78 -12.67 -26.30
CA ARG A 2 6.68 -13.13 -25.46
C ARG A 2 5.78 -11.98 -25.00
N CYS A 3 4.45 -12.13 -25.10
CA CYS A 3 3.47 -11.15 -24.61
C CYS A 3 3.64 -10.97 -23.09
N PRO A 4 3.91 -9.75 -22.59
CA PRO A 4 4.11 -9.53 -21.15
C PRO A 4 2.82 -9.71 -20.34
N ASN A 5 1.66 -9.75 -20.99
CA ASN A 5 0.34 -9.87 -20.37
C ASN A 5 -0.17 -11.31 -20.24
N CYS A 6 -0.07 -12.14 -21.28
CA CYS A 6 -0.56 -13.53 -21.27
C CYS A 6 0.54 -14.59 -21.35
N GLY A 7 1.73 -14.23 -21.83
CA GLY A 7 2.82 -15.19 -22.02
C GLY A 7 2.84 -15.94 -23.36
N HIS A 8 2.07 -15.53 -24.39
CA HIS A 8 2.17 -16.10 -25.74
C HIS A 8 3.50 -15.76 -26.41
N GLU A 9 4.01 -16.63 -27.28
CA GLU A 9 5.22 -16.36 -28.07
C GLU A 9 4.86 -15.76 -29.43
N ASN A 10 5.20 -14.49 -29.65
CA ASN A 10 4.92 -13.81 -30.92
C ASN A 10 6.16 -13.73 -31.81
N PRO A 11 6.01 -13.62 -33.14
CA PRO A 11 7.11 -13.32 -34.05
C PRO A 11 7.85 -12.03 -33.71
N GLU A 12 9.12 -11.91 -34.12
CA GLU A 12 9.90 -10.69 -33.87
C GLU A 12 9.38 -9.50 -34.70
N GLY A 13 9.42 -8.31 -34.10
CA GLY A 13 8.91 -7.08 -34.72
C GLY A 13 7.39 -6.91 -34.63
N THR A 14 6.67 -7.87 -34.03
CA THR A 14 5.24 -7.72 -33.75
C THR A 14 5.01 -6.64 -32.69
N LEU A 15 4.18 -5.66 -33.02
CA LEU A 15 3.83 -4.57 -32.09
C LEU A 15 2.79 -5.01 -31.06
N PHE A 16 2.01 -6.04 -31.39
CA PHE A 16 0.92 -6.58 -30.59
C PHE A 16 1.03 -8.10 -30.56
N CYS A 17 0.55 -8.68 -29.47
CA CYS A 17 0.52 -10.13 -29.35
C CYS A 17 -0.60 -10.77 -30.16
N GLU A 18 -0.31 -11.84 -30.87
CA GLU A 18 -1.25 -12.60 -31.70
C GLU A 18 -2.29 -13.40 -30.89
N GLU A 19 -2.12 -13.53 -29.56
CA GLU A 19 -3.05 -14.26 -28.66
C GLU A 19 -3.77 -13.35 -27.66
N CYS A 20 -3.05 -12.41 -27.03
CA CYS A 20 -3.61 -11.51 -26.02
C CYS A 20 -3.88 -10.10 -26.53
N ASP A 21 -3.49 -9.80 -27.77
CA ASP A 21 -3.47 -8.46 -28.40
C ASP A 21 -2.77 -7.36 -27.58
N TRP A 22 -2.05 -7.72 -26.52
CA TRP A 22 -1.34 -6.75 -25.68
C TRP A 22 -0.21 -6.12 -26.46
N ARG A 23 -0.10 -4.80 -26.34
CA ARG A 23 1.03 -4.04 -26.85
C ARG A 23 2.30 -4.51 -26.19
N ILE A 24 3.11 -5.23 -26.94
CA ILE A 24 4.26 -5.91 -26.37
C ILE A 24 5.33 -4.88 -25.98
N ASP A 25 5.26 -3.66 -26.52
CA ASP A 25 6.05 -2.48 -26.13
C ASP A 25 5.59 -1.83 -24.81
N GLN A 26 4.42 -2.19 -24.27
CA GLN A 26 3.87 -1.62 -23.04
C GLN A 26 4.01 -2.57 -21.85
N ALA A 27 4.49 -2.03 -20.72
CA ALA A 27 4.53 -2.75 -19.46
C ALA A 27 3.11 -3.04 -18.93
N VAL A 28 2.91 -4.24 -18.38
CA VAL A 28 1.64 -4.64 -17.75
C VAL A 28 1.43 -3.87 -16.45
N ARG A 29 0.34 -3.10 -16.36
CA ARG A 29 -0.13 -2.58 -15.07
C ARG A 29 -0.85 -3.70 -14.31
N MET A 30 -0.17 -4.31 -13.34
CA MET A 30 -0.84 -5.22 -12.41
C MET A 30 -1.96 -4.48 -11.66
N LYS A 31 -3.18 -5.01 -11.74
CA LYS A 31 -4.32 -4.57 -10.94
C LYS A 31 -4.18 -5.21 -9.56
N LEU A 32 -4.01 -4.40 -8.52
CA LEU A 32 -4.12 -4.88 -7.14
C LEU A 32 -5.55 -5.42 -6.95
N GLY A 33 -5.70 -6.70 -6.62
CA GLY A 33 -7.01 -7.35 -6.42
C GLY A 33 -7.73 -6.92 -5.13
N VAL A 34 -7.21 -5.93 -4.41
CA VAL A 34 -7.74 -5.46 -3.12
C VAL A 34 -8.27 -4.03 -3.22
N ASN A 35 -9.36 -3.74 -2.51
CA ASN A 35 -9.96 -2.42 -2.52
C ASN A 35 -9.09 -1.44 -1.72
N SER A 36 -8.50 -0.45 -2.41
CA SER A 36 -7.58 0.53 -1.81
C SER A 36 -8.25 1.38 -0.72
N VAL A 37 -9.58 1.50 -0.72
CA VAL A 37 -10.33 2.20 0.34
C VAL A 37 -10.26 1.42 1.66
N TYR A 38 -10.56 0.12 1.63
CA TYR A 38 -10.45 -0.75 2.80
C TYR A 38 -9.03 -0.77 3.34
N LEU A 39 -8.04 -0.82 2.44
CA LEU A 39 -6.64 -0.79 2.79
C LEU A 39 -6.26 0.49 3.59
N ALA A 40 -6.76 1.65 3.16
CA ALA A 40 -6.52 2.92 3.85
C ALA A 40 -7.18 2.93 5.24
N TYR A 41 -8.44 2.48 5.38
CA TYR A 41 -9.11 2.40 6.68
C TYR A 41 -8.41 1.45 7.65
N ILE A 42 -7.99 0.27 7.17
CA ILE A 42 -7.24 -0.71 7.97
C ILE A 42 -5.92 -0.09 8.45
N SER A 43 -5.19 0.60 7.57
CA SER A 43 -3.94 1.27 7.93
C SER A 43 -4.15 2.31 9.04
N LEU A 44 -5.22 3.12 8.92
CA LEU A 44 -5.55 4.14 9.91
C LEU A 44 -5.95 3.55 11.25
N ALA A 45 -6.77 2.50 11.25
CA ALA A 45 -7.17 1.80 12.46
C ALA A 45 -5.95 1.20 13.19
N LEU A 46 -5.02 0.57 12.45
CA LEU A 46 -3.78 0.03 13.02
C LEU A 46 -2.90 1.13 13.61
N GLY A 47 -2.73 2.25 12.90
CA GLY A 47 -1.98 3.41 13.41
C GLY A 47 -2.59 3.99 14.69
N ALA A 48 -3.92 4.14 14.73
CA ALA A 48 -4.63 4.61 15.92
C ALA A 48 -4.50 3.64 17.09
N VAL A 49 -4.64 2.33 16.85
CA VAL A 49 -4.46 1.29 17.90
C VAL A 49 -3.04 1.31 18.45
N ALA A 50 -2.01 1.44 17.59
CA ALA A 50 -0.62 1.54 18.03
C ALA A 50 -0.39 2.77 18.93
N ALA A 51 -0.94 3.93 18.55
CA ALA A 51 -0.86 5.14 19.36
C ALA A 51 -1.58 4.97 20.71
N ILE A 52 -2.81 4.44 20.72
CA ILE A 52 -3.60 4.23 21.95
C ILE A 52 -2.92 3.22 22.88
N ALA A 53 -2.42 2.11 22.35
CA ALA A 53 -1.71 1.08 23.14
C ALA A 53 -0.49 1.67 23.86
N SER A 54 0.16 2.66 23.23
CA SER A 54 1.31 3.36 23.79
C SER A 54 0.93 4.22 25.00
N PHE A 55 -0.25 4.86 25.00
CA PHE A 55 -0.74 5.65 26.15
C PHE A 55 -1.43 4.81 27.24
N ALA A 56 -1.94 3.63 26.91
CA ALA A 56 -2.66 2.77 27.85
C ALA A 56 -1.75 1.91 28.76
N GLY A 57 -0.44 2.20 28.83
CA GLY A 57 0.50 1.49 29.70
C GLY A 57 1.01 0.14 29.14
N PHE A 58 0.63 -0.22 27.92
CA PHE A 58 1.16 -1.40 27.20
C PHE A 58 2.45 -1.05 26.43
N GLY A 59 3.42 -0.41 27.09
CA GLY A 59 4.63 0.13 26.44
C GLY A 59 5.35 -0.87 25.54
N ILE A 60 5.45 -2.13 25.98
CA ILE A 60 6.06 -3.24 25.22
C ILE A 60 5.30 -3.54 23.92
N ALA A 61 3.99 -3.34 23.87
CA ALA A 61 3.16 -3.60 22.69
C ALA A 61 3.19 -2.45 21.67
N GLY A 62 3.50 -1.22 22.09
CA GLY A 62 3.57 -0.05 21.21
C GLY A 62 4.66 -0.15 20.14
N VAL A 63 5.81 -0.72 20.49
CA VAL A 63 6.95 -0.93 19.58
C VAL A 63 6.62 -1.87 18.42
N PRO A 64 6.18 -3.13 18.64
CA PRO A 64 5.86 -4.04 17.53
C PRO A 64 4.67 -3.54 16.70
N LEU A 65 3.64 -2.97 17.33
CA LEU A 65 2.48 -2.45 16.61
C LEU A 65 2.83 -1.22 15.75
N GLY A 66 3.64 -0.31 16.28
CA GLY A 66 4.14 0.85 15.54
C GLY A 66 4.99 0.45 14.34
N ALA A 67 5.90 -0.52 14.52
CA ALA A 67 6.72 -1.04 13.43
C ALA A 67 5.86 -1.66 12.32
N VAL A 68 4.92 -2.55 12.67
CA VAL A 68 3.99 -3.18 11.71
C VAL A 68 3.15 -2.12 10.98
N GLY A 69 2.68 -1.10 11.71
CA GLY A 69 1.93 0.02 11.16
C GLY A 69 2.71 0.83 10.12
N MET A 70 4.01 1.07 10.34
CA MET A 70 4.87 1.75 9.36
C MET A 70 5.03 0.94 8.06
N PHE A 71 5.34 -0.36 8.18
CA PHE A 71 5.54 -1.23 7.00
C PHE A 71 4.26 -1.37 6.19
N LEU A 72 3.14 -1.65 6.85
CA LEU A 72 1.84 -1.74 6.18
C LEU A 72 1.40 -0.40 5.62
N GLY A 73 1.60 0.70 6.35
CA GLY A 73 1.30 2.05 5.88
C GLY A 73 2.06 2.42 4.59
N GLY A 74 3.36 2.10 4.51
CA GLY A 74 4.17 2.31 3.31
C GLY A 74 3.67 1.50 2.10
N TYR A 75 3.28 0.24 2.33
CA TYR A 75 2.63 -0.59 1.30
C TYR A 75 1.30 0.05 0.85
N CYS A 76 0.47 0.50 1.79
CA CYS A 76 -0.82 1.12 1.51
C CYS A 76 -0.67 2.42 0.70
N LEU A 77 0.35 3.23 1.01
CA LEU A 77 0.62 4.48 0.31
C LEU A 77 0.96 4.20 -1.16
N THR A 78 1.79 3.18 -1.39
CA THR A 78 2.16 2.74 -2.74
C THR A 78 0.96 2.17 -3.48
N ALA A 79 0.14 1.35 -2.83
CA ALA A 79 -1.09 0.80 -3.38
C ALA A 79 -2.09 1.89 -3.81
N VAL A 80 -2.35 2.88 -2.96
CA VAL A 80 -3.24 4.01 -3.28
C VAL A 80 -2.63 4.89 -4.38
N ARG A 81 -1.32 5.11 -4.38
CA ARG A 81 -0.63 5.89 -5.42
C ARG A 81 -0.76 5.25 -6.80
N MET A 82 -0.59 3.93 -6.87
CA MET A 82 -0.67 3.12 -8.08
C MET A 82 -2.10 2.74 -8.47
N SER A 83 -3.05 2.89 -7.55
CA SER A 83 -4.47 2.65 -7.81
C SER A 83 -4.98 3.51 -8.98
N GLY A 84 -5.98 3.00 -9.68
CA GLY A 84 -6.70 3.73 -10.71
C GLY A 84 -7.58 4.87 -10.18
N ILE A 85 -7.59 5.10 -8.86
CA ILE A 85 -8.42 6.12 -8.20
C ILE A 85 -7.89 7.51 -8.59
N LYS A 86 -8.80 8.42 -8.94
CA LYS A 86 -8.50 9.79 -9.38
C LYS A 86 -9.25 10.82 -8.52
N GLY A 87 -8.85 12.10 -8.64
CA GLY A 87 -9.55 13.23 -8.02
C GLY A 87 -9.43 13.30 -6.49
N ARG A 88 -10.38 13.99 -5.84
CA ARG A 88 -10.36 14.26 -4.39
C ARG A 88 -10.30 13.00 -3.54
N VAL A 89 -10.92 11.89 -3.97
CA VAL A 89 -10.90 10.61 -3.24
C VAL A 89 -9.49 10.04 -3.13
N LYS A 90 -8.67 10.15 -4.19
CA LYS A 90 -7.26 9.73 -4.13
C LYS A 90 -6.51 10.56 -3.09
N THR A 91 -6.73 11.87 -3.09
CA THR A 91 -6.08 12.78 -2.14
C THR A 91 -6.50 12.47 -0.71
N THR A 92 -7.79 12.25 -0.44
CA THR A 92 -8.25 11.91 0.92
C THR A 92 -7.68 10.57 1.39
N LEU A 93 -7.64 9.54 0.54
CA LEU A 93 -7.02 8.26 0.89
C LEU A 93 -5.52 8.38 1.15
N MET A 94 -4.80 9.16 0.33
CA MET A 94 -3.36 9.41 0.57
C MET A 94 -3.14 10.16 1.90
N VAL A 95 -3.98 11.14 2.23
CA VAL A 95 -3.92 11.85 3.52
C VAL A 95 -4.20 10.90 4.68
N MET A 96 -5.22 10.05 4.57
CA MET A 96 -5.56 9.05 5.61
C MET A 96 -4.39 8.10 5.88
N VAL A 97 -3.74 7.57 4.83
CA VAL A 97 -2.57 6.70 4.98
C VAL A 97 -1.37 7.46 5.56
N ALA A 98 -1.16 8.72 5.18
CA ALA A 98 -0.10 9.53 5.77
C ALA A 98 -0.32 9.77 7.27
N VAL A 99 -1.55 10.08 7.67
CA VAL A 99 -1.94 10.20 9.09
C VAL A 99 -1.72 8.88 9.82
N ALA A 100 -2.10 7.75 9.21
CA ALA A 100 -1.86 6.43 9.78
C ALA A 100 -0.38 6.16 10.08
N ILE A 101 0.49 6.46 9.11
CA ILE A 101 1.95 6.32 9.27
C ILE A 101 2.46 7.21 10.40
N ILE A 102 2.00 8.47 10.48
CA ILE A 102 2.40 9.39 11.55
C ILE A 102 1.97 8.85 12.92
N LEU A 103 0.75 8.33 13.05
CA LEU A 103 0.28 7.72 14.30
C LEU A 103 1.10 6.48 14.69
N SER A 104 1.46 5.65 13.71
CA SER A 104 2.37 4.51 13.93
C SER A 104 3.77 4.95 14.36
N ILE A 105 4.31 6.05 13.80
CA ILE A 105 5.59 6.62 14.20
C ILE A 105 5.54 7.09 15.66
N LEU A 106 4.50 7.83 16.03
CA LEU A 106 4.32 8.31 17.40
C LEU A 106 4.18 7.16 18.40
N GLY A 107 3.38 6.14 18.05
CA GLY A 107 3.24 4.94 18.88
C GLY A 107 4.56 4.17 19.04
N PHE A 108 5.34 4.04 17.97
CA PHE A 108 6.67 3.41 18.03
C PHE A 108 7.63 4.19 18.94
N ILE A 109 7.74 5.51 18.75
CA ILE A 109 8.64 6.37 19.55
C ILE A 109 8.24 6.34 21.02
N TYR A 110 6.96 6.51 21.33
CA TYR A 110 6.51 6.50 22.72
C TYR A 110 6.67 5.12 23.36
N GLY A 111 6.39 4.04 22.61
CA GLY A 111 6.65 2.67 23.06
C GLY A 111 8.11 2.44 23.46
N LEU A 112 9.07 3.02 22.72
CA LEU A 112 10.49 2.96 23.10
C LEU A 112 10.83 3.74 24.37
N THR A 113 10.10 4.82 24.67
CA THR A 113 10.35 5.61 25.90
C THR A 113 9.80 4.94 27.17
N VAL A 114 8.89 3.98 27.03
CA VAL A 114 8.26 3.25 28.14
C VAL A 114 8.87 1.85 28.33
N LEU A 115 9.76 1.43 27.43
CA LEU A 115 10.51 0.17 27.51
C LEU A 115 11.66 0.28 28.52
#